data_AF-A0A973CHB2-F1
#
_entry.id   AF-A0A973CHB2-F1
#
_cell.length_a   1.000
_cell.length_b   1.000
_cell.length_c   1.000
_cell.angle_alpha   90.00
_cell.angle_beta   90.00
_cell.angle_gamma   90.00
#
_symmetry.space_group_name_H-M   'P 1'
#
loop_
_entity.id
_entity.type
_entity.pdbx_description
1 polymer ?
#
loop_
_entity_poly.entity_id
_entity_poly.type
_entity_poly.pdbx_seq_one_letter_code
_entity_poly.pdbx_strand_id
1 'polypeptide(L)'
;KDNNFPPYRIRGGLKGGQCSIECKTSQYLSSLLLACPLAENDSTIDVPLLYEKPYVGITLDWLQFMGISVEANDDWSTFFVPGRQSFHPYTRKIPADFSTATFFLCAGVLAANDIVLTGLDMNDSQPDKKVVDYLRAMGADISIDDAGDIHCKASQLSGIEIDMNDTPDALPMMALTACFAKGETRLVNVPQARIKETDRIMVMCKELSALGADIEELPDGLIIRESQLTGATVDGHHDHRVVMSLAIAGTLIPGETKVLGAEAAAVTFPNFADLLKSLGASLIEM
;
A
#
# COMPACT_ATOMS: atom_id res chain seq x y z
N LYS A 1 10.20 23.76 -20.45
CA LYS A 1 10.57 22.59 -19.64
C LYS A 1 9.39 21.62 -19.76
N ASP A 2 9.51 20.66 -20.68
CA ASP A 2 8.56 19.57 -20.89
C ASP A 2 8.88 18.46 -19.90
N ASN A 3 8.52 18.64 -18.63
CA ASN A 3 8.84 17.68 -17.58
C ASN A 3 7.65 16.81 -17.17
N ASN A 4 6.53 16.80 -17.91
CA ASN A 4 5.35 16.00 -17.57
C ASN A 4 4.79 16.24 -16.14
N PHE A 5 4.96 17.45 -15.59
CA PHE A 5 4.44 17.82 -14.27
C PHE A 5 3.50 19.03 -14.38
N PRO A 6 2.59 19.22 -13.40
CA PRO A 6 1.80 20.44 -13.27
C PRO A 6 2.65 21.72 -13.29
N PRO A 7 2.09 22.86 -13.72
CA PRO A 7 0.65 23.08 -13.96
C PRO A 7 0.17 22.68 -15.36
N TYR A 8 -1.03 22.09 -15.43
CA TYR A 8 -1.77 21.84 -16.66
C TYR A 8 -3.05 22.69 -16.73
N ARG A 9 -3.45 23.09 -17.94
CA ARG A 9 -4.74 23.76 -18.18
C ARG A 9 -5.62 22.87 -19.05
N ILE A 10 -6.65 22.30 -18.46
CA ILE A 10 -7.64 21.43 -19.12
C ILE A 10 -8.83 22.29 -19.59
N ARG A 11 -9.34 22.04 -20.80
CA ARG A 11 -10.52 22.71 -21.38
C ARG A 11 -11.39 21.70 -22.12
N GLY A 12 -12.69 21.96 -22.18
CA GLY A 12 -13.66 21.09 -22.85
C GLY A 12 -14.32 20.08 -21.91
N GLY A 13 -14.95 19.06 -22.48
CA GLY A 13 -15.58 17.95 -21.76
C GLY A 13 -15.28 16.63 -22.45
N LEU A 14 -15.42 15.52 -21.71
CA LEU A 14 -15.11 14.18 -22.22
C LEU A 14 -16.19 13.72 -23.21
N LYS A 15 -15.78 13.42 -24.44
CA LYS A 15 -16.69 12.98 -25.51
C LYS A 15 -16.92 11.47 -25.55
N GLY A 16 -16.02 10.67 -24.97
CA GLY A 16 -15.97 9.22 -25.17
C GLY A 16 -15.17 8.85 -26.43
N GLY A 17 -15.28 7.60 -26.87
CA GLY A 17 -14.52 7.03 -27.98
C GLY A 17 -13.46 6.01 -27.54
N GLN A 18 -12.53 5.69 -28.44
CA GLN A 18 -11.50 4.68 -28.18
C GLN A 18 -10.17 5.32 -27.75
N CYS A 19 -9.52 4.75 -26.74
CA CYS A 19 -8.14 5.08 -26.38
C CYS A 19 -7.35 3.83 -25.95
N SER A 20 -6.02 3.92 -26.03
CA SER A 20 -5.12 2.91 -25.47
C SER A 20 -4.13 3.56 -24.51
N ILE A 21 -3.89 2.93 -23.35
CA ILE A 21 -3.04 3.48 -22.29
C ILE A 21 -2.29 2.39 -21.52
N GLU A 22 -0.97 2.53 -21.39
CA GLU A 22 -0.18 1.73 -20.45
C GLU A 22 -0.38 2.25 -19.02
N CYS A 23 -0.88 1.40 -18.14
CA CYS A 23 -1.14 1.72 -16.74
C CYS A 23 -0.04 1.16 -15.84
N LYS A 24 1.07 1.92 -15.77
CA LYS A 24 2.16 1.67 -14.80
C LYS A 24 1.72 1.90 -13.35
N THR A 25 0.66 2.68 -13.16
CA THR A 25 -0.09 2.79 -11.91
C THR A 25 -1.57 2.57 -12.23
N SER A 26 -2.31 2.02 -11.27
CA SER A 26 -3.76 1.80 -11.40
C SER A 26 -4.55 3.09 -11.64
N GLN A 27 -4.06 4.21 -11.10
CA GLN A 27 -4.73 5.51 -11.08
C GLN A 27 -5.09 6.02 -12.47
N TYR A 28 -4.27 5.72 -13.49
CA TYR A 28 -4.55 6.15 -14.87
C TYR A 28 -5.86 5.55 -15.37
N LEU A 29 -6.02 4.23 -15.22
CA LEU A 29 -7.24 3.54 -15.61
C LEU A 29 -8.41 3.94 -14.71
N SER A 30 -8.23 3.96 -13.38
CA SER A 30 -9.30 4.35 -12.44
C SER A 30 -9.86 5.73 -12.76
N SER A 31 -9.02 6.70 -13.13
CA SER A 31 -9.47 8.05 -13.50
C SER A 31 -10.38 8.04 -14.74
N LEU A 32 -10.08 7.19 -15.74
CA LEU A 32 -10.90 7.03 -16.93
C LEU A 32 -12.20 6.29 -16.60
N LEU A 33 -12.14 5.23 -15.78
CA LEU A 33 -13.32 4.47 -15.37
C LEU A 33 -14.31 5.31 -14.55
N LEU A 34 -13.83 6.33 -13.81
CA LEU A 34 -14.68 7.28 -13.10
C LEU A 34 -15.27 8.36 -14.02
N ALA A 35 -14.53 8.78 -15.06
CA ALA A 35 -14.91 9.89 -15.93
C ALA A 35 -15.72 9.47 -17.17
N CYS A 36 -15.35 8.37 -17.83
CA CYS A 36 -16.00 7.84 -19.03
C CYS A 36 -17.50 7.56 -18.88
N PRO A 37 -18.03 7.13 -17.72
CA PRO A 37 -19.48 7.00 -17.53
C PRO A 37 -20.24 8.31 -17.78
N LEU A 38 -19.61 9.46 -17.53
CA LEU A 38 -20.19 10.79 -17.72
C LEU A 38 -19.99 11.35 -19.15
N ALA A 39 -19.33 10.61 -20.03
CA ALA A 39 -19.03 11.06 -21.38
C ALA A 39 -20.28 11.13 -22.26
N GLU A 40 -20.23 11.96 -23.31
CA GLU A 40 -21.34 12.11 -24.27
C GLU A 40 -21.61 10.83 -25.09
N ASN A 41 -20.59 9.99 -25.29
CA ASN A 41 -20.65 8.74 -26.03
C ASN A 41 -19.92 7.64 -25.26
N ASP A 42 -20.17 6.40 -25.65
CA ASP A 42 -19.51 5.22 -25.07
C ASP A 42 -17.99 5.27 -25.28
N SER A 43 -17.26 4.61 -24.39
CA SER A 43 -15.80 4.53 -24.41
C SER A 43 -15.30 3.09 -24.49
N THR A 44 -14.24 2.87 -25.25
CA THR A 44 -13.45 1.63 -25.23
C THR A 44 -12.02 1.97 -24.83
N ILE A 45 -11.52 1.33 -23.79
CA ILE A 45 -10.18 1.61 -23.24
C ILE A 45 -9.36 0.33 -23.36
N ASP A 46 -8.33 0.36 -24.20
CA ASP A 46 -7.36 -0.73 -24.35
C ASP A 46 -6.17 -0.51 -23.40
N VAL A 47 -5.86 -1.52 -22.59
CA VAL A 47 -4.90 -1.46 -21.49
C VAL A 47 -3.79 -2.49 -21.72
N PRO A 48 -2.79 -2.19 -22.58
CA PRO A 48 -1.71 -3.13 -22.91
C PRO A 48 -0.80 -3.50 -21.72
N LEU A 49 -0.81 -2.71 -20.66
CA LEU A 49 -0.10 -2.98 -19.40
C LEU A 49 -0.95 -2.51 -18.23
N LEU A 50 -1.16 -3.36 -17.23
CA LEU A 50 -1.87 -3.02 -16.01
C LEU A 50 -1.15 -3.57 -14.78
N TYR A 51 -0.43 -2.70 -14.06
CA TYR A 51 0.01 -2.99 -12.69
C TYR A 51 -1.06 -2.61 -11.69
N GLU A 52 -0.93 -3.09 -10.45
CA GLU A 52 -1.86 -2.75 -9.36
C GLU A 52 -3.31 -3.10 -9.72
N LYS A 53 -3.51 -4.17 -10.50
CA LYS A 53 -4.81 -4.60 -11.02
C LYS A 53 -5.89 -4.61 -9.91
N PRO A 54 -5.63 -5.09 -8.68
CA PRO A 54 -6.63 -5.05 -7.62
C PRO A 54 -7.12 -3.66 -7.19
N TYR A 55 -6.31 -2.60 -7.31
CA TYR A 55 -6.76 -1.22 -7.01
C TYR A 55 -7.76 -0.71 -8.05
N VAL A 56 -7.64 -1.15 -9.30
CA VAL A 56 -8.71 -0.98 -10.30
C VAL A 56 -9.95 -1.78 -9.89
N GLY A 57 -9.76 -2.94 -9.26
CA GLY A 57 -10.84 -3.72 -8.63
C GLY A 57 -11.65 -2.94 -7.60
N ILE A 58 -11.00 -2.13 -6.74
CA ILE A 58 -11.70 -1.19 -5.83
C ILE A 58 -12.59 -0.25 -6.64
N THR A 59 -12.05 0.31 -7.73
CA THR A 59 -12.80 1.25 -8.58
C THR A 59 -14.04 0.56 -9.17
N LEU A 60 -13.89 -0.64 -9.72
CA LEU A 60 -14.99 -1.41 -10.31
C LEU A 60 -16.05 -1.79 -9.28
N ASP A 61 -15.64 -2.23 -8.09
CA ASP A 61 -16.55 -2.57 -6.98
C ASP A 61 -17.40 -1.36 -6.56
N TRP A 62 -16.78 -0.19 -6.43
CA TRP A 62 -17.49 1.06 -6.12
C TRP A 62 -18.39 1.52 -7.26
N LEU A 63 -17.95 1.42 -8.51
CA LEU A 63 -18.78 1.75 -9.67
C LEU A 63 -20.01 0.84 -9.74
N GLN A 64 -19.82 -0.47 -9.55
CA GLN A 64 -20.92 -1.43 -9.49
C GLN A 64 -21.90 -1.11 -8.36
N PHE A 65 -21.40 -0.82 -7.16
CA PHE A 65 -22.23 -0.40 -6.03
C PHE A 65 -23.06 0.86 -6.34
N MET A 66 -22.49 1.81 -7.10
CA MET A 66 -23.17 3.03 -7.53
C MET A 66 -24.10 2.83 -8.73
N GLY A 67 -24.25 1.60 -9.22
CA GLY A 67 -25.07 1.28 -10.39
C GLY A 67 -24.47 1.74 -11.72
N ILE A 68 -23.16 2.02 -11.76
CA ILE A 68 -22.43 2.35 -12.98
C ILE A 68 -22.00 1.06 -13.67
N SER A 69 -22.37 0.94 -14.95
CA SER A 69 -21.99 -0.18 -15.80
C SER A 69 -20.60 0.05 -16.39
N VAL A 70 -19.73 -0.93 -16.20
CA VAL A 70 -18.43 -1.09 -16.85
C VAL A 70 -18.28 -2.55 -17.20
N GLU A 71 -17.93 -2.85 -18.44
CA GLU A 71 -17.62 -4.20 -18.90
C GLU A 71 -16.12 -4.32 -19.13
N ALA A 72 -15.54 -5.46 -18.77
CA ALA A 72 -14.14 -5.78 -19.00
C ALA A 72 -14.03 -7.21 -19.52
N ASN A 73 -13.04 -7.49 -20.36
CA ASN A 73 -12.66 -8.87 -20.68
C ASN A 73 -11.93 -9.53 -19.49
N ASP A 74 -11.78 -10.86 -19.52
CA ASP A 74 -11.26 -11.62 -18.38
C ASP A 74 -9.86 -11.20 -17.91
N ASP A 75 -8.98 -10.84 -18.85
CA ASP A 75 -7.61 -10.42 -18.54
C ASP A 75 -7.50 -8.92 -18.18
N TRP A 76 -8.58 -8.15 -18.32
CA TRP A 76 -8.65 -6.69 -18.12
C TRP A 76 -7.74 -5.92 -19.09
N SER A 77 -7.51 -6.45 -20.30
CA SER A 77 -6.81 -5.74 -21.36
C SER A 77 -7.71 -4.79 -22.17
N THR A 78 -9.05 -4.90 -22.04
CA THR A 78 -10.00 -3.98 -22.67
C THR A 78 -11.20 -3.73 -21.77
N PHE A 79 -11.60 -2.47 -21.65
CA PHE A 79 -12.80 -2.02 -20.94
C PHE A 79 -13.78 -1.33 -21.88
N PHE A 80 -15.07 -1.64 -21.76
CA PHE A 80 -16.16 -0.91 -22.39
C PHE A 80 -16.98 -0.18 -21.33
N VAL A 81 -17.18 1.12 -21.55
CA VAL A 81 -17.86 2.01 -20.60
C VAL A 81 -18.96 2.76 -21.34
N PRO A 82 -20.26 2.41 -21.13
CA PRO A 82 -21.37 3.18 -21.65
C PRO A 82 -21.31 4.65 -21.20
N GLY A 83 -21.56 5.58 -22.11
CA GLY A 83 -21.64 7.01 -21.81
C GLY A 83 -22.98 7.40 -21.19
N ARG A 84 -23.11 8.68 -20.81
CA ARG A 84 -24.35 9.30 -20.30
C ARG A 84 -24.97 8.61 -19.09
N GLN A 85 -24.16 7.90 -18.30
CA GLN A 85 -24.55 7.41 -16.99
C GLN A 85 -24.56 8.55 -15.97
N SER A 86 -25.12 8.32 -14.78
CA SER A 86 -25.19 9.32 -13.73
C SER A 86 -24.93 8.72 -12.36
N PHE A 87 -24.12 9.40 -11.56
CA PHE A 87 -23.91 9.05 -10.15
C PHE A 87 -25.08 9.56 -9.30
N HIS A 88 -25.58 8.70 -8.43
CA HIS A 88 -26.63 9.05 -7.47
C HIS A 88 -26.05 9.17 -6.05
N PRO A 89 -26.57 10.09 -5.22
CA PRO A 89 -26.13 10.20 -3.84
C PRO A 89 -26.45 8.93 -3.06
N TYR A 90 -25.54 8.53 -2.18
CA TYR A 90 -25.69 7.37 -1.30
C TYR A 90 -25.11 7.67 0.09
N THR A 91 -25.40 6.80 1.05
CA THR A 91 -24.76 6.82 2.38
C THR A 91 -24.25 5.41 2.67
N ARG A 92 -22.95 5.31 2.91
CA ARG A 92 -22.27 4.05 3.23
C ARG A 92 -21.16 4.31 4.23
N LYS A 93 -20.94 3.39 5.15
CA LYS A 93 -19.76 3.38 6.02
C LYS A 93 -18.55 2.95 5.19
N ILE A 94 -17.48 3.73 5.23
CA ILE A 94 -16.21 3.35 4.62
C ILE A 94 -15.48 2.44 5.61
N PRO A 95 -15.04 1.22 5.21
CA PRO A 95 -14.21 0.38 6.05
C PRO A 95 -12.90 1.06 6.45
N ALA A 96 -12.26 0.57 7.51
CA ALA A 96 -10.90 0.99 7.82
C ALA A 96 -9.94 0.61 6.67
N ASP A 97 -8.85 1.36 6.57
CA ASP A 97 -7.89 1.26 5.48
C ASP A 97 -6.85 0.16 5.77
N PHE A 98 -6.79 -0.86 4.91
CA PHE A 98 -5.83 -1.95 5.03
C PHE A 98 -4.38 -1.51 4.78
N SER A 99 -4.18 -0.49 3.95
CA SER A 99 -2.86 0.05 3.65
C SER A 99 -2.20 0.67 4.89
N THR A 100 -2.97 1.35 5.73
CA THR A 100 -2.58 1.89 7.03
C THR A 100 -2.59 0.80 8.11
N ALA A 101 -3.54 -0.13 8.06
CA ALA A 101 -3.57 -1.27 8.99
C ALA A 101 -2.31 -2.14 8.89
N THR A 102 -1.72 -2.24 7.70
CA THR A 102 -0.47 -2.98 7.43
C THR A 102 0.63 -2.68 8.45
N PHE A 103 0.80 -1.42 8.83
CA PHE A 103 1.79 -1.00 9.83
C PHE A 103 1.59 -1.67 11.19
N PHE A 104 0.33 -1.77 11.64
CA PHE A 104 -0.04 -2.34 12.94
C PHE A 104 -0.20 -3.86 12.88
N LEU A 105 -0.61 -4.42 11.74
CA LEU A 105 -0.59 -5.86 11.46
C LEU A 105 0.84 -6.40 11.62
N CYS A 106 1.78 -5.78 10.91
CA CYS A 106 3.20 -6.14 10.96
C CYS A 106 3.79 -5.89 12.36
N ALA A 107 3.52 -4.73 12.98
CA ALA A 107 4.02 -4.46 14.33
C ALA A 107 3.47 -5.46 15.37
N GLY A 108 2.22 -5.90 15.24
CA GLY A 108 1.55 -6.80 16.19
C GLY A 108 2.11 -8.21 16.18
N VAL A 109 2.61 -8.69 15.03
CA VAL A 109 3.22 -10.03 14.91
C VAL A 109 4.72 -10.05 15.27
N LEU A 110 5.30 -8.87 15.48
CA LEU A 110 6.69 -8.66 15.87
C LEU A 110 6.83 -8.33 17.36
N ALA A 111 8.05 -8.45 17.88
CA ALA A 111 8.38 -8.23 19.29
C ALA A 111 7.45 -9.03 20.23
N ALA A 112 7.24 -8.58 21.47
CA ALA A 112 6.30 -9.18 22.42
C ALA A 112 4.94 -8.44 22.42
N ASN A 113 4.46 -8.07 21.24
CA ASN A 113 3.23 -7.31 21.05
C ASN A 113 1.97 -8.19 20.99
N ASP A 114 0.83 -7.58 21.34
CA ASP A 114 -0.52 -8.13 21.20
C ASP A 114 -1.43 -6.97 20.76
N ILE A 115 -1.78 -6.94 19.47
CA ILE A 115 -2.51 -5.82 18.85
C ILE A 115 -3.82 -6.34 18.25
N VAL A 116 -4.90 -5.62 18.51
CA VAL A 116 -6.21 -5.87 17.90
C VAL A 116 -6.55 -4.71 16.97
N LEU A 117 -6.81 -5.03 15.70
CA LEU A 117 -7.25 -4.06 14.70
C LEU A 117 -8.76 -4.20 14.50
N THR A 118 -9.46 -3.08 14.63
CA THR A 118 -10.93 -3.03 14.56
C THR A 118 -11.40 -2.26 13.34
N GLY A 119 -12.62 -2.57 12.87
CA GLY A 119 -13.28 -1.82 11.79
C GLY A 119 -12.77 -2.11 10.37
N LEU A 120 -11.87 -3.09 10.22
CA LEU A 120 -11.51 -3.69 8.94
C LEU A 120 -12.60 -4.65 8.46
N ASP A 121 -12.66 -4.88 7.15
CA ASP A 121 -13.58 -5.85 6.55
C ASP A 121 -12.83 -6.73 5.55
N MET A 122 -12.61 -8.00 5.89
CA MET A 122 -11.92 -8.94 5.00
C MET A 122 -12.67 -9.23 3.69
N ASN A 123 -13.97 -8.90 3.62
CA ASN A 123 -14.76 -9.02 2.39
C ASN A 123 -14.67 -7.79 1.49
N ASP A 124 -14.06 -6.69 1.96
CA ASP A 124 -13.89 -5.47 1.18
C ASP A 124 -12.95 -5.67 -0.02
N SER A 125 -13.06 -4.81 -1.04
CA SER A 125 -12.26 -4.90 -2.27
C SER A 125 -10.82 -4.42 -2.12
N GLN A 126 -10.44 -3.82 -0.98
CA GLN A 126 -9.07 -3.40 -0.70
C GLN A 126 -8.06 -4.57 -0.83
N PRO A 127 -7.00 -4.41 -1.64
CA PRO A 127 -6.03 -5.49 -1.86
C PRO A 127 -5.07 -5.70 -0.71
N ASP A 128 -4.77 -4.65 0.06
CA ASP A 128 -3.77 -4.70 1.13
C ASP A 128 -4.18 -5.62 2.28
N LYS A 129 -5.44 -6.10 2.31
CA LYS A 129 -5.85 -7.22 3.18
C LYS A 129 -5.01 -8.48 2.97
N LYS A 130 -4.39 -8.65 1.79
CA LYS A 130 -3.44 -9.73 1.50
C LYS A 130 -2.23 -9.75 2.44
N VAL A 131 -1.89 -8.62 3.09
CA VAL A 131 -0.85 -8.60 4.12
C VAL A 131 -1.15 -9.59 5.24
N VAL A 132 -2.42 -9.79 5.60
CA VAL A 132 -2.83 -10.82 6.57
C VAL A 132 -2.40 -12.22 6.09
N ASP A 133 -2.58 -12.51 4.81
CA ASP A 133 -2.22 -13.79 4.22
C ASP A 133 -0.70 -13.96 4.10
N TYR A 134 0.03 -12.90 3.74
CA TYR A 134 1.50 -12.91 3.72
C TYR A 134 2.06 -13.20 5.11
N LEU A 135 1.58 -12.51 6.14
CA LEU A 135 2.03 -12.72 7.52
C LEU A 135 1.70 -14.14 7.99
N ARG A 136 0.50 -14.67 7.71
CA ARG A 136 0.16 -16.07 8.00
C ARG A 136 1.07 -17.06 7.29
N ALA A 137 1.39 -16.82 6.01
CA ALA A 137 2.32 -17.64 5.24
C ALA A 137 3.75 -17.60 5.82
N MET A 138 4.14 -16.47 6.42
CA MET A 138 5.39 -16.34 7.19
C MET A 138 5.33 -17.03 8.56
N GLY A 139 4.17 -17.55 8.99
CA GLY A 139 3.99 -18.23 10.27
C GLY A 139 3.43 -17.36 11.40
N ALA A 140 2.85 -16.21 11.08
CA ALA A 140 2.29 -15.31 12.08
C ALA A 140 1.04 -15.88 12.77
N ASP A 141 0.89 -15.60 14.07
CA ASP A 141 -0.33 -15.85 14.83
C ASP A 141 -1.34 -14.72 14.61
N ILE A 142 -2.21 -14.90 13.60
CA ILE A 142 -3.28 -13.97 13.26
C ILE A 142 -4.62 -14.69 13.24
N SER A 143 -5.53 -14.27 14.12
CA SER A 143 -6.91 -14.74 14.17
C SER A 143 -7.89 -13.60 13.88
N ILE A 144 -9.09 -13.95 13.42
CA ILE A 144 -10.17 -13.00 13.15
C ILE A 144 -11.37 -13.52 13.92
N ASP A 145 -11.94 -12.68 14.79
CA ASP A 145 -13.08 -13.07 15.60
C ASP A 145 -14.42 -12.87 14.87
N ASP A 146 -15.52 -13.24 15.54
CA ASP A 146 -16.87 -13.15 14.98
C ASP A 146 -17.31 -11.68 14.71
N ALA A 147 -16.66 -10.69 15.33
CA ALA A 147 -16.91 -9.28 15.07
C ALA A 147 -16.11 -8.76 13.86
N GLY A 148 -15.19 -9.57 13.33
CA GLY A 148 -14.29 -9.19 12.24
C GLY A 148 -13.03 -8.47 12.71
N ASP A 149 -12.79 -8.39 14.02
CA ASP A 149 -11.58 -7.78 14.55
C ASP A 149 -10.40 -8.73 14.34
N ILE A 150 -9.27 -8.18 13.91
CA ILE A 150 -8.07 -8.92 13.58
C ILE A 150 -7.11 -8.87 14.78
N HIS A 151 -6.85 -10.03 15.37
CA HIS A 151 -5.96 -10.19 16.50
C HIS A 151 -4.59 -10.67 16.02
N CYS A 152 -3.55 -9.88 16.29
CA CYS A 152 -2.18 -10.13 15.88
C CYS A 152 -1.29 -10.31 17.11
N LYS A 153 -0.61 -11.45 17.20
CA LYS A 153 0.31 -11.76 18.28
C LYS A 153 1.72 -12.02 17.79
N ALA A 154 2.67 -11.57 18.60
CA ALA A 154 4.07 -11.93 18.56
C ALA A 154 4.29 -13.40 18.18
N SER A 155 5.01 -13.64 17.08
CA SER A 155 5.25 -14.99 16.56
C SER A 155 6.60 -15.09 15.85
N GLN A 156 7.14 -16.31 15.75
CA GLN A 156 8.39 -16.53 15.01
C GLN A 156 8.09 -16.63 13.52
N LEU A 157 8.45 -15.58 12.79
CA LEU A 157 8.28 -15.54 11.34
C LEU A 157 9.40 -16.28 10.62
N SER A 158 9.10 -16.81 9.44
CA SER A 158 10.05 -17.40 8.49
C SER A 158 10.01 -16.64 7.17
N GLY A 159 11.17 -16.49 6.54
CA GLY A 159 11.29 -15.82 5.25
C GLY A 159 10.62 -16.63 4.13
N ILE A 160 9.96 -15.91 3.22
CA ILE A 160 9.26 -16.44 2.06
C ILE A 160 9.46 -15.53 0.84
N GLU A 161 9.08 -15.99 -0.35
CA GLU A 161 8.95 -15.11 -1.52
C GLU A 161 7.52 -14.56 -1.61
N ILE A 162 7.38 -13.24 -1.81
CA ILE A 162 6.10 -12.53 -1.88
C ILE A 162 6.06 -11.72 -3.17
N ASP A 163 5.09 -12.03 -4.03
CA ASP A 163 4.72 -11.17 -5.14
C ASP A 163 3.96 -9.95 -4.59
N MET A 164 4.55 -8.77 -4.79
CA MET A 164 4.08 -7.50 -4.26
C MET A 164 3.38 -6.64 -5.32
N ASN A 165 3.13 -7.16 -6.54
CA ASN A 165 2.52 -6.36 -7.61
C ASN A 165 1.14 -5.81 -7.22
N ASP A 166 0.40 -6.63 -6.47
CA ASP A 166 -0.95 -6.34 -6.01
C ASP A 166 -0.99 -5.44 -4.77
N THR A 167 0.11 -5.30 -4.05
CA THR A 167 0.23 -4.56 -2.79
C THR A 167 1.55 -3.79 -2.70
N PRO A 168 1.92 -2.97 -3.70
CA PRO A 168 3.22 -2.29 -3.73
C PRO A 168 3.39 -1.31 -2.57
N ASP A 169 2.26 -0.83 -2.05
CA ASP A 169 2.17 0.11 -0.96
C ASP A 169 2.50 -0.54 0.40
N ALA A 170 2.43 -1.87 0.52
CA ALA A 170 2.87 -2.60 1.71
C ALA A 170 4.40 -2.81 1.77
N LEU A 171 5.13 -2.53 0.68
CA LEU A 171 6.57 -2.80 0.57
C LEU A 171 7.41 -2.22 1.72
N PRO A 172 7.25 -0.94 2.13
CA PRO A 172 8.04 -0.40 3.23
C PRO A 172 7.89 -1.17 4.54
N MET A 173 6.68 -1.59 4.89
CA MET A 173 6.45 -2.29 6.15
C MET A 173 6.80 -3.78 6.06
N MET A 174 6.54 -4.43 4.92
CA MET A 174 6.95 -5.81 4.68
C MET A 174 8.48 -5.93 4.65
N ALA A 175 9.19 -4.92 4.14
CA ALA A 175 10.64 -4.90 4.14
C ALA A 175 11.21 -4.88 5.56
N LEU A 176 10.67 -4.03 6.43
CA LEU A 176 11.02 -4.01 7.85
C LEU A 176 10.68 -5.34 8.54
N THR A 177 9.50 -5.89 8.27
CA THR A 177 9.04 -7.17 8.87
C THR A 177 9.98 -8.32 8.52
N ALA A 178 10.44 -8.37 7.27
CA ALA A 178 11.37 -9.37 6.79
C ALA A 178 12.73 -9.34 7.49
N CYS A 179 13.19 -8.20 8.00
CA CYS A 179 14.42 -8.12 8.79
C CYS A 179 14.36 -8.98 10.08
N PHE A 180 13.17 -9.27 10.58
CA PHE A 180 12.95 -10.09 11.79
C PHE A 180 12.51 -11.52 11.48
N ALA A 181 12.34 -11.89 10.21
CA ALA A 181 11.89 -13.21 9.79
C ALA A 181 13.10 -14.14 9.60
N LYS A 182 13.02 -15.35 10.16
CA LYS A 182 14.10 -16.33 10.06
C LYS A 182 14.37 -16.74 8.62
N GLY A 183 15.61 -16.59 8.16
CA GLY A 183 16.03 -16.95 6.81
C GLY A 183 16.00 -15.77 5.83
N GLU A 184 15.70 -16.04 4.56
CA GLU A 184 15.65 -15.05 3.49
C GLU A 184 14.20 -14.81 3.05
N THR A 185 13.79 -13.54 3.00
CA THR A 185 12.54 -13.09 2.40
C THR A 185 12.83 -12.37 1.10
N ARG A 186 12.01 -12.60 0.08
CA ARG A 186 12.13 -11.96 -1.24
C ARG A 186 10.84 -11.22 -1.55
N LEU A 187 10.90 -9.90 -1.67
CA LEU A 187 9.78 -9.08 -2.15
C LEU A 187 10.02 -8.85 -3.64
N VAL A 188 9.15 -9.38 -4.50
CA VAL A 188 9.40 -9.44 -5.97
C VAL A 188 8.23 -8.87 -6.78
N ASN A 189 8.46 -8.67 -8.09
CA ASN A 189 7.45 -8.24 -9.06
C ASN A 189 6.80 -6.88 -8.73
N VAL A 190 7.58 -5.93 -8.22
CA VAL A 190 7.08 -4.62 -7.77
C VAL A 190 7.88 -3.43 -8.33
N PRO A 191 8.15 -3.39 -9.65
CA PRO A 191 8.90 -2.28 -10.26
C PRO A 191 8.21 -0.91 -10.08
N GLN A 192 6.88 -0.88 -9.95
CA GLN A 192 6.10 0.34 -9.72
C GLN A 192 6.39 1.00 -8.37
N ALA A 193 6.95 0.28 -7.38
CA ALA A 193 7.36 0.88 -6.12
C ALA A 193 8.47 1.94 -6.29
N ARG A 194 9.20 1.93 -7.41
CA ARG A 194 10.24 2.91 -7.72
C ARG A 194 9.71 4.28 -8.12
N ILE A 195 8.46 4.35 -8.56
CA ILE A 195 7.83 5.56 -9.11
C ILE A 195 6.71 6.09 -8.21
N LYS A 196 6.73 5.70 -6.93
CA LYS A 196 5.82 6.18 -5.90
C LYS A 196 6.26 7.59 -5.47
N GLU A 197 5.88 8.02 -4.27
CA GLU A 197 6.30 9.29 -3.68
C GLU A 197 7.83 9.43 -3.64
N THR A 198 8.52 8.30 -3.45
CA THR A 198 9.96 8.13 -3.66
C THR A 198 10.23 6.80 -4.37
N ASP A 199 11.50 6.50 -4.68
CA ASP A 199 11.90 5.14 -5.04
C ASP A 199 11.93 4.28 -3.77
N ARG A 200 10.78 3.67 -3.43
CA ARG A 200 10.61 2.91 -2.19
C ARG A 200 11.54 1.70 -2.10
N ILE A 201 11.92 1.10 -3.22
CA ILE A 201 12.87 -0.02 -3.22
C ILE A 201 14.25 0.48 -2.77
N MET A 202 14.78 1.49 -3.45
CA MET A 202 16.09 2.06 -3.13
C MET A 202 16.13 2.66 -1.72
N VAL A 203 15.09 3.44 -1.36
CA VAL A 203 15.01 4.09 -0.06
C VAL A 203 14.93 3.07 1.07
N MET A 204 14.08 2.05 0.97
CA MET A 204 13.99 1.05 2.03
C MET A 204 15.28 0.24 2.15
N CYS A 205 15.94 -0.11 1.04
CA CYS A 205 17.26 -0.73 1.06
C CYS A 205 18.26 0.14 1.84
N LYS A 206 18.34 1.43 1.51
CA LYS A 206 19.26 2.38 2.12
C LYS A 206 18.99 2.57 3.62
N GLU A 207 17.75 2.90 3.99
CA GLU A 207 17.43 3.30 5.36
C GLU A 207 17.41 2.09 6.32
N LEU A 208 16.98 0.90 5.87
CA LEU A 208 17.11 -0.32 6.67
C LEU A 208 18.59 -0.77 6.79
N SER A 209 19.40 -0.60 5.75
CA SER A 209 20.86 -0.85 5.85
C SER A 209 21.51 0.06 6.91
N ALA A 210 21.08 1.32 7.01
CA ALA A 210 21.56 2.24 8.03
C ALA A 210 21.19 1.79 9.46
N LEU A 211 20.09 1.05 9.61
CA LEU A 211 19.70 0.39 10.86
C LEU A 211 20.39 -0.98 11.06
N GLY A 212 21.21 -1.45 10.12
CA GLY A 212 21.97 -2.69 10.21
C GLY A 212 21.34 -3.91 9.53
N ALA A 213 20.37 -3.73 8.64
CA ALA A 213 19.76 -4.83 7.90
C ALA A 213 20.71 -5.43 6.84
N ASP A 214 20.71 -6.76 6.70
CA ASP A 214 21.17 -7.48 5.51
C ASP A 214 20.06 -7.44 4.47
N ILE A 215 20.15 -6.45 3.57
CA ILE A 215 19.16 -6.15 2.55
C ILE A 215 19.86 -5.83 1.23
N GLU A 216 19.31 -6.35 0.13
CA GLU A 216 19.82 -6.18 -1.22
C GLU A 216 18.70 -5.64 -2.13
N GLU A 217 19.03 -4.58 -2.86
CA GLU A 217 18.17 -4.00 -3.89
C GLU A 217 18.16 -4.83 -5.17
N LEU A 218 16.95 -5.16 -5.66
CA LEU A 218 16.74 -5.72 -6.99
C LEU A 218 16.07 -4.69 -7.90
N PRO A 219 16.16 -4.81 -9.25
CA PRO A 219 15.47 -3.91 -10.17
C PRO A 219 13.96 -3.78 -9.93
N ASP A 220 13.32 -4.82 -9.41
CA ASP A 220 11.87 -4.94 -9.20
C ASP A 220 11.51 -5.47 -7.81
N GLY A 221 12.38 -5.29 -6.81
CA GLY A 221 12.17 -5.89 -5.50
C GLY A 221 13.31 -5.72 -4.49
N LEU A 222 13.25 -6.53 -3.43
CA LEU A 222 14.22 -6.57 -2.33
C LEU A 222 14.48 -8.02 -1.92
N ILE A 223 15.72 -8.35 -1.58
CA ILE A 223 16.09 -9.57 -0.85
C ILE A 223 16.51 -9.15 0.56
N ILE A 224 15.92 -9.76 1.57
CA ILE A 224 16.08 -9.34 2.97
C ILE A 224 16.33 -10.56 3.84
N ARG A 225 17.34 -10.51 4.70
CA ARG A 225 17.70 -11.62 5.58
C ARG A 225 17.52 -11.22 7.04
N GLU A 226 17.26 -12.23 7.88
CA GLU A 226 17.19 -12.05 9.33
C GLU A 226 18.42 -11.26 9.84
N SER A 227 18.16 -10.17 10.55
CA SER A 227 19.19 -9.21 10.95
C SER A 227 18.96 -8.71 12.37
N GLN A 228 20.04 -8.30 13.04
CA GLN A 228 19.95 -7.56 14.29
C GLN A 228 20.08 -6.07 14.00
N LEU A 229 18.97 -5.36 14.11
CA LEU A 229 18.92 -3.93 13.87
C LEU A 229 19.29 -3.12 15.11
N THR A 230 19.77 -1.89 14.91
CA THR A 230 20.03 -0.91 15.96
C THR A 230 19.62 0.49 15.51
N GLY A 231 19.24 1.33 16.46
CA GLY A 231 18.84 2.71 16.20
C GLY A 231 19.93 3.54 15.52
N ALA A 232 19.50 4.35 14.55
CA ALA A 232 20.33 5.31 13.83
C ALA A 232 19.49 6.53 13.39
N THR A 233 20.13 7.52 12.76
CA THR A 233 19.40 8.58 12.05
C THR A 233 19.06 8.09 10.64
N VAL A 234 17.77 8.15 10.30
CA VAL A 234 17.20 7.72 9.02
C VAL A 234 16.29 8.82 8.46
N ASP A 235 16.04 8.80 7.16
CA ASP A 235 15.24 9.81 6.46
C ASP A 235 13.96 9.21 5.89
N GLY A 236 12.83 9.90 6.04
CA GLY A 236 11.55 9.53 5.47
C GLY A 236 11.41 9.79 3.96
N HIS A 237 12.32 10.56 3.36
CA HIS A 237 12.31 10.91 1.92
C HIS A 237 10.99 11.48 1.42
N HIS A 238 10.28 12.23 2.28
CA HIS A 238 8.94 12.77 2.03
C HIS A 238 7.86 11.71 1.70
N ASP A 239 8.10 10.44 2.03
CA ASP A 239 7.16 9.34 1.83
C ASP A 239 6.57 8.89 3.18
N HIS A 240 5.26 9.06 3.32
CA HIS A 240 4.52 8.74 4.54
C HIS A 240 4.67 7.28 4.96
N ARG A 241 4.80 6.34 4.00
CA ARG A 241 4.93 4.91 4.30
C ARG A 241 6.32 4.57 4.80
N VAL A 242 7.35 5.21 4.23
CA VAL A 242 8.73 5.07 4.69
C VAL A 242 8.84 5.62 6.11
N VAL A 243 8.29 6.81 6.39
CA VAL A 243 8.26 7.40 7.74
C VAL A 243 7.59 6.48 8.74
N MET A 244 6.38 5.99 8.45
CA MET A 244 5.65 5.12 9.37
C MET A 244 6.39 3.81 9.64
N SER A 245 7.00 3.19 8.62
CA SER A 245 7.84 2.01 8.79
C SER A 245 9.05 2.28 9.69
N LEU A 246 9.81 3.35 9.42
CA LEU A 246 11.02 3.68 10.19
C LEU A 246 10.70 4.08 11.63
N ALA A 247 9.56 4.76 11.85
CA ALA A 247 9.09 5.07 13.20
C ALA A 247 8.76 3.80 13.98
N ILE A 248 8.07 2.83 13.36
CA ILE A 248 7.80 1.53 13.97
C ILE A 248 9.10 0.75 14.20
N ALA A 249 10.07 0.79 13.28
CA ALA A 249 11.37 0.17 13.48
C ALA A 249 12.03 0.65 14.79
N GLY A 250 11.99 1.95 15.07
CA GLY A 250 12.50 2.54 16.31
C GLY A 250 11.83 2.03 17.58
N THR A 251 10.61 1.49 17.50
CA THR A 251 9.91 0.87 18.65
C THR A 251 10.31 -0.60 18.87
N LEU A 252 10.90 -1.25 17.86
CA LEU A 252 11.20 -2.68 17.86
C LEU A 252 12.67 -2.99 18.15
N ILE A 253 13.56 -1.99 18.06
CA ILE A 253 15.01 -2.19 18.03
C ILE A 253 15.71 -1.44 19.19
N PRO A 254 16.87 -1.91 19.67
CA PRO A 254 17.63 -1.18 20.66
C PRO A 254 18.24 0.10 20.09
N GLY A 255 18.40 1.13 20.94
CA GLY A 255 19.00 2.42 20.58
C GLY A 255 17.99 3.48 20.14
N GLU A 256 18.46 4.71 19.97
CA GLU A 256 17.63 5.83 19.52
C GLU A 256 17.55 5.85 17.98
N THR A 257 16.33 5.77 17.45
CA THR A 257 16.07 5.97 16.01
C THR A 257 15.49 7.36 15.79
N LYS A 258 16.23 8.20 15.06
CA LYS A 258 15.79 9.54 14.67
C LYS A 258 15.30 9.53 13.22
N VAL A 259 14.00 9.72 13.02
CA VAL A 259 13.38 9.75 11.68
C VAL A 259 13.23 11.20 11.24
N LEU A 260 13.90 11.58 10.14
CA LEU A 260 13.75 12.89 9.51
C LEU A 260 12.50 12.92 8.61
N GLY A 261 11.86 14.09 8.49
CA GLY A 261 10.67 14.26 7.65
C GLY A 261 9.40 13.60 8.22
N ALA A 262 9.32 13.44 9.55
CA ALA A 262 8.23 12.75 10.24
C ALA A 262 6.84 13.31 9.92
N GLU A 263 6.75 14.59 9.56
CA GLU A 263 5.51 15.25 9.15
C GLU A 263 4.83 14.60 7.93
N ALA A 264 5.58 13.86 7.10
CA ALA A 264 5.01 13.17 5.94
C ALA A 264 3.97 12.11 6.36
N ALA A 265 4.07 11.51 7.55
CA ALA A 265 3.07 10.56 8.05
C ALA A 265 1.63 11.13 8.02
N ALA A 266 1.49 12.44 8.22
CA ALA A 266 0.18 13.10 8.25
C ALA A 266 -0.52 13.16 6.88
N VAL A 267 0.15 12.81 5.79
CA VAL A 267 -0.47 12.72 4.45
C VAL A 267 -1.61 11.70 4.43
N THR A 268 -1.44 10.55 5.09
CA THR A 268 -2.46 9.50 5.17
C THR A 268 -2.90 9.20 6.59
N PHE A 269 -2.09 9.51 7.61
CA PHE A 269 -2.42 9.21 9.00
C PHE A 269 -2.04 10.35 9.96
N PRO A 270 -2.81 11.46 9.99
CA PRO A 270 -2.51 12.66 10.80
C PRO A 270 -2.26 12.41 12.30
N ASN A 271 -2.92 11.43 12.89
CA ASN A 271 -2.82 11.07 14.30
C ASN A 271 -1.94 9.82 14.56
N PHE A 272 -1.06 9.46 13.63
CA PHE A 272 -0.19 8.29 13.74
C PHE A 272 0.68 8.30 15.00
N ALA A 273 1.39 9.41 15.25
CA ALA A 273 2.28 9.53 16.41
C ALA A 273 1.52 9.44 17.74
N ASP A 274 0.34 10.06 17.82
CA ASP A 274 -0.53 9.99 19.00
C ASP A 274 -1.03 8.57 19.24
N LEU A 275 -1.42 7.86 18.19
CA LEU A 275 -1.83 6.46 18.29
C LEU A 275 -0.67 5.58 18.78
N LEU A 276 0.52 5.70 18.19
CA LEU A 276 1.70 4.95 18.64
C LEU A 276 2.03 5.22 20.12
N LYS A 277 2.01 6.49 20.56
CA LYS A 277 2.20 6.86 21.96
C LYS A 277 1.14 6.21 22.86
N SER A 278 -0.13 6.20 22.43
CA SER A 278 -1.22 5.57 23.18
C SER A 278 -1.07 4.05 23.30
N LEU A 279 -0.37 3.42 22.35
CA LEU A 279 -0.02 1.99 22.37
C LEU A 279 1.28 1.70 23.16
N GLY A 280 1.89 2.72 23.77
CA GLY A 280 3.04 2.57 24.66
C GLY A 280 4.40 2.89 24.03
N ALA A 281 4.43 3.37 22.78
CA ALA A 281 5.70 3.75 22.16
C ALA A 281 6.26 5.06 22.75
N SER A 282 7.56 5.08 23.02
CA SER A 282 8.28 6.26 23.51
C SER A 282 8.75 7.15 22.36
N LEU A 283 7.87 8.02 21.85
CA LEU A 283 8.19 8.98 20.77
C LEU A 283 8.29 10.43 21.28
N ILE A 284 9.27 11.16 20.75
CA ILE A 284 9.44 12.61 20.95
C ILE A 284 9.43 13.26 19.56
N GLU A 285 8.49 14.18 19.34
CA GLU A 285 8.47 15.03 18.14
C GLU A 285 9.26 16.31 18.45
N MET A 286 10.22 16.63 17.59
CA MET A 286 11.15 17.75 17.74
C MET A 286 11.00 18.77 16.61
#